data_AF-A0A6L7II96-F1
#
_entry.id   AF-A0A6L7II96-F1
#
_cell.length_a   1.000
_cell.length_b   1.000
_cell.length_c   1.000
_cell.angle_alpha   90.00
_cell.angle_beta   90.00
_cell.angle_gamma   90.00
#
_symmetry.space_group_name_H-M   'P 1'
#
loop_
_entity.id
_entity.type
_entity.pdbx_description
1 polymer ?
#
loop_
_entity_poly.entity_id
_entity_poly.type
_entity_poly.pdbx_seq_one_letter_code
_entity_poly.pdbx_strand_id
1 'polypeptide(L)'
;MNTVYIDFTEIGDDEDFYTQLKEKIKLPDHFGDNLDALADVITGELEMPLHLEFVNMSVDQLENFDDFLTTLEDLEDETEGFSFSYYLEQYEDKDEDEDEDEDEDETE
;
A
#
# COMPACT_ATOMS: atom_id res chain seq x y z
N MET A 1 0.53 -4.79 18.72
CA MET A 1 0.05 -4.32 17.42
C MET A 1 1.13 -4.67 16.43
N ASN A 2 0.83 -5.61 15.54
CA ASN A 2 1.75 -6.12 14.54
C ASN A 2 1.56 -5.29 13.28
N THR A 3 2.57 -4.53 12.86
CA THR A 3 2.50 -3.72 11.64
C THR A 3 3.36 -4.36 10.56
N VAL A 4 2.77 -4.58 9.40
CA VAL A 4 3.41 -5.24 8.27
C VAL A 4 3.47 -4.25 7.10
N TYR A 5 4.69 -3.88 6.73
CA TYR A 5 4.94 -2.94 5.64
C TYR A 5 5.07 -3.72 4.33
N ILE A 6 4.30 -3.40 3.30
CA ILE A 6 4.40 -3.98 1.96
C ILE A 6 4.89 -2.90 1.00
N ASP A 7 5.98 -3.19 0.29
CA ASP A 7 6.59 -2.23 -0.63
C ASP A 7 6.12 -2.52 -2.06
N PHE A 8 5.32 -1.61 -2.62
CA PHE A 8 4.75 -1.75 -3.96
C PHE A 8 5.72 -1.38 -5.09
N THR A 9 6.96 -0.96 -4.78
CA THR A 9 7.99 -0.69 -5.80
C THR A 9 8.29 -1.91 -6.68
N GLU A 10 8.22 -3.12 -6.10
CA GLU A 10 8.50 -4.38 -6.79
C GLU A 10 7.24 -5.23 -7.02
N ILE A 11 6.04 -4.69 -6.81
CA ILE A 11 4.77 -5.44 -6.96
C ILE A 11 4.11 -5.08 -8.28
N GLY A 12 4.16 -5.99 -9.27
CA GLY A 12 3.46 -5.80 -10.54
C GLY A 12 2.01 -6.28 -10.51
N ASP A 13 1.75 -7.32 -9.71
CA ASP A 13 0.49 -8.06 -9.68
C ASP A 13 0.25 -8.76 -8.33
N ASP A 14 -0.87 -9.46 -8.22
CA ASP A 14 -1.29 -10.15 -7.01
C ASP A 14 -0.28 -11.23 -6.55
N GLU A 15 0.38 -11.95 -7.47
CA GLU A 15 1.34 -13.00 -7.10
C GLU A 15 2.57 -12.40 -6.41
N ASP A 16 3.07 -11.27 -6.90
CA ASP A 16 4.18 -10.53 -6.28
C ASP A 16 3.80 -10.05 -4.86
N PHE A 17 2.57 -9.56 -4.70
CA PHE A 17 2.04 -9.13 -3.41
C PHE A 17 2.02 -10.29 -2.40
N TYR A 18 1.41 -11.43 -2.75
CA TYR A 18 1.32 -12.58 -1.84
C TYR A 18 2.69 -13.16 -1.50
N THR A 19 3.63 -13.11 -2.45
CA THR A 19 5.02 -13.50 -2.22
C THR A 19 5.66 -12.64 -1.13
N GLN A 20 5.58 -11.31 -1.24
CA GLN A 20 6.10 -10.42 -0.20
C GLN A 20 5.37 -10.58 1.14
N LEU A 21 4.06 -10.80 1.11
CA LEU A 21 3.26 -10.99 2.32
C LEU A 21 3.70 -12.22 3.09
N LYS A 22 3.95 -13.35 2.42
CA LYS A 22 4.46 -14.60 3.01
C LYS A 22 5.84 -14.47 3.63
N GLU A 23 6.68 -13.58 3.12
CA GLU A 23 8.00 -13.34 3.71
C GLU A 23 7.91 -12.55 5.02
N LYS A 24 6.88 -11.71 5.16
CA LYS A 24 6.71 -10.80 6.31
C LYS A 24 5.76 -11.37 7.37
N ILE A 25 4.78 -12.17 6.96
CA ILE A 25 3.79 -12.81 7.84
C ILE A 25 3.93 -14.32 7.71
N LYS A 26 3.91 -15.01 8.85
CA LYS A 26 3.87 -16.47 8.87
C LYS A 26 2.46 -16.97 8.52
N LEU A 27 2.21 -17.11 7.22
CA LEU A 27 0.96 -17.66 6.70
C LEU A 27 0.92 -19.19 6.82
N PRO A 28 -0.27 -19.80 6.91
CA PRO A 28 -0.42 -21.25 6.97
C PRO A 28 -0.01 -21.94 5.66
N ASP A 29 0.41 -23.21 5.76
CA ASP A 29 0.85 -24.02 4.61
C ASP A 29 -0.24 -24.19 3.52
N HIS A 30 -1.51 -24.00 3.87
CA HIS A 30 -2.66 -24.07 2.95
C HIS A 30 -3.08 -22.73 2.34
N PHE A 31 -2.30 -21.66 2.54
CA PHE A 31 -2.63 -20.34 1.99
C PHE A 31 -2.71 -20.38 0.45
N GLY A 32 -3.84 -19.93 -0.09
CA GLY A 32 -4.23 -20.11 -1.49
C GLY A 32 -3.76 -19.05 -2.48
N ASP A 33 -2.93 -18.09 -2.07
CA ASP A 33 -2.40 -17.01 -2.94
C ASP A 33 -3.51 -16.23 -3.67
N ASN A 34 -4.59 -15.94 -2.95
CA ASN A 34 -5.72 -15.18 -3.45
C ASN A 34 -6.41 -14.41 -2.32
N LEU A 35 -7.32 -13.51 -2.71
CA LEU A 35 -8.01 -12.60 -1.80
C LEU A 35 -8.92 -13.34 -0.83
N ASP A 36 -9.62 -14.37 -1.30
CA ASP A 36 -10.45 -15.24 -0.45
C ASP A 36 -9.61 -15.89 0.67
N ALA A 37 -8.42 -16.42 0.34
CA ALA A 37 -7.52 -17.01 1.33
C ALA A 37 -6.97 -15.96 2.29
N LEU A 38 -6.71 -14.73 1.82
CA LEU A 38 -6.30 -13.62 2.69
C LEU A 38 -7.40 -13.25 3.68
N ALA A 39 -8.65 -13.15 3.22
CA ALA A 39 -9.81 -12.90 4.07
C ALA A 39 -10.01 -14.02 5.12
N ASP A 40 -9.92 -15.29 4.71
CA ASP A 40 -10.02 -16.43 5.63
C ASP A 40 -8.95 -16.38 6.74
N VAL A 41 -7.69 -16.06 6.39
CA VAL A 41 -6.63 -16.00 7.40
C VAL A 41 -6.75 -14.78 8.30
N ILE A 42 -7.15 -13.61 7.79
CA ILE A 42 -7.34 -12.39 8.60
C ILE A 42 -8.47 -12.57 9.62
N THR A 43 -9.58 -13.19 9.22
CA THR A 43 -10.76 -13.36 10.07
C THR A 43 -10.63 -14.50 11.09
N GLY A 44 -9.76 -15.50 10.84
CA GLY A 44 -9.75 -16.74 11.62
C GLY A 44 -8.40 -17.22 12.16
N GLU A 45 -7.28 -16.94 11.48
CA GLU A 45 -5.99 -17.59 11.76
C GLU A 45 -4.87 -16.61 12.17
N LEU A 46 -4.92 -15.35 11.75
CA LEU A 46 -3.87 -14.36 12.04
C LEU A 46 -3.96 -13.80 13.47
N GLU A 47 -2.79 -13.48 14.02
CA GLU A 47 -2.69 -12.86 15.35
C GLU A 47 -3.04 -11.37 15.31
N MET A 48 -4.03 -10.99 16.12
CA MET A 48 -4.54 -9.62 16.24
C MET A 48 -3.95 -8.88 17.45
N PRO A 49 -3.83 -7.53 17.40
CA PRO A 49 -4.20 -6.64 16.29
C PRO A 49 -3.12 -6.56 15.20
N LEU A 50 -3.56 -6.56 13.94
CA LEU A 50 -2.76 -6.52 12.71
C LEU A 50 -3.04 -5.23 11.94
N HIS A 51 -1.97 -4.57 11.50
CA HIS A 51 -2.04 -3.41 10.62
C HIS A 51 -1.20 -3.66 9.35
N LEU A 52 -1.79 -3.54 8.17
CA LEU A 52 -1.08 -3.60 6.90
C LEU A 52 -0.80 -2.19 6.39
N GLU A 53 0.44 -1.91 6.03
CA GLU A 53 0.85 -0.60 5.52
C GLU A 53 1.47 -0.75 4.13
N PHE A 54 0.80 -0.23 3.11
CA PHE A 54 1.26 -0.26 1.72
C PHE A 54 2.00 1.02 1.41
N VAL A 55 3.26 0.90 0.99
CA VAL A 55 4.11 2.05 0.67
C VAL A 55 4.58 1.98 -0.77
N ASN A 56 4.88 3.15 -1.35
CA ASN A 56 5.34 3.29 -2.73
C ASN A 56 4.31 2.75 -3.75
N MET A 57 3.01 2.92 -3.48
CA MET A 57 1.98 2.58 -4.46
C MET A 57 1.93 3.61 -5.58
N SER A 58 1.92 3.18 -6.83
CA SER A 58 1.65 4.07 -7.97
C SER A 58 0.15 4.31 -8.14
N VAL A 59 -0.20 5.37 -8.89
CA VAL A 59 -1.61 5.64 -9.22
C VAL A 59 -2.21 4.51 -10.07
N ASP A 60 -1.45 3.98 -11.03
CA ASP A 60 -1.89 2.83 -11.84
C ASP A 60 -2.12 1.58 -10.97
N GLN A 61 -1.27 1.33 -9.97
CA GLN A 61 -1.49 0.22 -9.03
C GLN A 61 -2.73 0.45 -8.18
N LEU A 62 -3.02 1.68 -7.76
CA LEU A 62 -4.24 1.98 -7.02
C LEU A 62 -5.49 1.56 -7.81
N GLU A 63 -5.53 1.84 -9.11
CA GLU A 63 -6.63 1.41 -9.99
C GLU A 63 -6.64 -0.11 -10.22
N ASN A 64 -5.47 -0.73 -10.38
CA ASN A 64 -5.38 -2.18 -10.60
C ASN A 64 -5.78 -3.00 -9.37
N PHE A 65 -5.51 -2.47 -8.17
CA PHE A 65 -5.81 -3.10 -6.89
C PHE A 65 -7.12 -2.58 -6.27
N ASP A 66 -7.99 -1.88 -7.02
CA ASP A 66 -9.24 -1.29 -6.49
C ASP A 66 -10.16 -2.32 -5.81
N ASP A 67 -10.43 -3.46 -6.47
CA ASP A 67 -11.21 -4.56 -5.90
C ASP A 67 -10.54 -5.15 -4.65
N PHE A 68 -9.21 -5.22 -4.65
CA PHE A 68 -8.43 -5.73 -3.52
C PHE A 68 -8.54 -4.79 -2.31
N LEU A 69 -8.32 -3.49 -2.53
CA LEU A 69 -8.42 -2.46 -1.49
C LEU A 69 -9.83 -2.40 -0.90
N THR A 70 -10.86 -2.42 -1.76
CA THR A 70 -12.26 -2.45 -1.33
C THR A 70 -12.52 -3.63 -0.40
N THR A 71 -11.99 -4.81 -0.73
CA THR A 71 -12.15 -5.99 0.12
C THR A 71 -11.42 -5.86 1.46
N LEU A 72 -10.27 -5.18 1.51
CA LEU A 72 -9.59 -4.89 2.78
C LEU A 72 -10.37 -3.88 3.64
N GLU A 73 -11.07 -2.92 3.02
CA GLU A 73 -11.98 -2.01 3.74
C GLU A 73 -13.13 -2.79 4.39
N ASP A 74 -13.77 -3.69 3.64
CA ASP A 74 -14.81 -4.56 4.21
C ASP A 74 -14.26 -5.41 5.38
N LEU A 75 -13.06 -5.99 5.24
CA LEU A 75 -12.42 -6.76 6.31
C LEU A 75 -12.07 -5.92 7.54
N GLU A 76 -11.70 -4.65 7.38
CA GLU A 76 -11.41 -3.73 8.49
C GLU A 76 -12.67 -3.45 9.31
N ASP A 77 -13.82 -3.30 8.66
CA ASP A 77 -15.10 -3.11 9.32
C ASP A 77 -15.61 -4.42 9.98
N GLU A 78 -15.39 -5.58 9.34
CA GLU A 78 -15.85 -6.88 9.84
C GLU A 78 -14.95 -7.48 10.94
N THR A 79 -13.66 -7.18 10.93
CA THR A 79 -12.66 -7.86 11.77
C THR A 79 -12.05 -6.94 12.82
N GLU A 80 -12.50 -7.08 14.08
CA GLU A 80 -11.97 -6.30 15.19
C GLU A 80 -10.45 -6.48 15.36
N GLY A 81 -9.71 -5.38 15.20
CA GLY A 81 -8.25 -5.35 15.34
C GLY A 81 -7.48 -5.55 14.03
N PHE A 82 -8.17 -5.71 12.90
CA PHE A 82 -7.61 -5.51 11.57
C PHE A 82 -7.65 -4.03 11.22
N SER A 83 -6.67 -3.57 10.45
CA SER A 83 -6.69 -2.24 9.83
C SER A 83 -5.66 -2.22 8.71
N PHE A 84 -5.83 -1.33 7.75
CA PHE A 84 -4.82 -1.11 6.74
C PHE A 84 -4.71 0.37 6.34
N SER A 85 -3.61 0.73 5.71
CA SER A 85 -3.38 2.07 5.16
C SER A 85 -2.46 1.97 3.96
N TYR A 86 -2.62 2.86 2.99
CA TYR A 86 -1.78 2.91 1.81
C TYR A 86 -1.27 4.33 1.55
N TYR A 87 -0.06 4.41 1.00
CA TYR A 87 0.63 5.64 0.68
C TYR A 87 1.15 5.57 -0.75
N LEU A 88 0.79 6.59 -1.53
CA LEU A 88 1.29 6.72 -2.89
C LEU A 88 2.77 7.09 -2.89
N GLU A 89 3.49 6.63 -3.91
CA GLU A 89 4.82 7.14 -4.19
C GLU A 89 4.76 8.67 -4.37
N GLN A 90 5.66 9.37 -3.70
CA GLN A 90 5.75 10.82 -3.88
C GLN A 90 6.60 11.09 -5.11
N TYR A 91 5.97 11.55 -6.18
CA TYR A 91 6.68 12.25 -7.23
C TYR A 91 7.11 13.59 -6.62
N GLU A 92 8.41 13.80 -6.44
CA GLU A 92 8.91 15.17 -6.30
C GLU A 92 8.53 15.87 -7.61
N ASP A 93 7.45 16.65 -7.60
CA ASP A 93 7.21 17.67 -8.62
C ASP A 93 8.46 18.56 -8.63
N LYS A 94 9.40 18.23 -9.51
CA LYS A 94 10.44 19.15 -9.98
C LYS A 94 9.77 20.12 -10.94
N ASP A 95 8.80 20.87 -10.46
CA ASP A 95 8.37 22.12 -11.07
C ASP A 95 9.04 23.22 -10.24
N GLU A 96 10.29 23.52 -10.59
CA GLU A 96 10.64 24.64 -11.46
C GLU A 96 11.05 25.83 -10.57
N ASP A 97 12.33 25.83 -10.20
CA ASP A 97 13.08 27.07 -10.01
C ASP A 97 12.99 27.86 -11.34
N GLU A 98 11.88 28.57 -11.57
CA GLU A 98 11.84 29.62 -12.58
C GLU A 98 12.51 30.87 -11.98
N ASP A 99 13.69 31.15 -12.54
CA ASP A 99 14.56 32.28 -12.28
C ASP A 99 13.81 33.63 -12.16
N GLU A 100 13.76 34.21 -10.95
CA GLU A 100 13.55 35.66 -10.77
C GLU A 100 14.92 36.36 -10.73
N ASP A 101 15.63 36.37 -11.86
CA ASP A 101 16.76 37.28 -12.08
C ASP A 101 16.68 37.84 -13.52
N GLU A 102 16.14 39.05 -13.68
CA GLU A 102 16.70 40.06 -14.59
C GLU A 102 16.24 41.47 -14.16
N ASP A 103 17.10 42.06 -13.34
CA ASP A 103 17.72 43.38 -13.46
C ASP A 103 16.93 44.70 -13.61
N GLU A 104 17.52 45.66 -12.90
CA GLU A 104 17.31 47.09 -12.78
C GLU A 104 17.03 47.86 -14.09
N ASP A 105 16.16 48.87 -14.03
CA ASP A 105 16.48 50.17 -14.65
C ASP A 105 15.91 51.32 -13.81
N GLU A 106 16.83 52.02 -13.16
CA GLU A 106 16.63 53.35 -12.57
C GLU A 106 16.37 54.36 -13.69
N THR A 107 15.26 55.11 -13.66
CA THR A 107 15.28 56.47 -14.23
C THR A 107 14.45 57.44 -13.38
N GLU A 108 15.13 58.56 -13.08
CA GLU A 108 14.83 59.72 -12.23
C GLU A 108 13.41 60.33 -12.27
#